data_AF-A0A5B9DFS4-F1
#
_entry.id   AF-A0A5B9DFS4-F1
#
_cell.length_a   1.000
_cell.length_b   1.000
_cell.length_c   1.000
_cell.angle_alpha   90.00
_cell.angle_beta   90.00
_cell.angle_gamma   90.00
#
_symmetry.space_group_name_H-M   'P 1'
#
loop_
_entity.id
_entity.type
_entity.pdbx_description
1 polymer ?
#
loop_
_entity_poly.entity_id
_entity_poly.type
_entity_poly.pdbx_seq_one_letter_code
_entity_poly.pdbx_strand_id
1 'polypeptide(L)'
;MEGSVNKFISHEYRLKEFNKMVELISEKGRISPELARKYTEQALINYNKQNDVLTLFTASPNMRLNEIKKIESTIRDFLRPIIFSEKKLNRTMNIIENSLETMYRLY
;
A
#
# COMPACT_ATOMS: atom_id res chain seq x y z
N MET A 1 -8.52 16.93 16.14
CA MET A 1 -8.19 15.56 15.72
C MET A 1 -6.87 15.63 14.97
N GLU A 2 -5.77 15.27 15.62
CA GLU A 2 -4.47 15.16 14.94
C GLU A 2 -4.62 14.07 13.86
N GLY A 3 -4.71 14.50 12.61
CA GLY A 3 -4.66 13.60 11.48
C GLY A 3 -3.35 12.85 11.57
N SER A 4 -3.40 11.56 11.90
CA SER A 4 -2.21 10.71 11.99
C SER A 4 -1.51 10.77 10.63
N VAL A 5 -0.47 11.59 10.52
CA VAL A 5 0.29 11.76 9.28
C VAL A 5 0.77 10.37 8.88
N ASN A 6 0.31 9.89 7.73
CA ASN A 6 0.70 8.58 7.25
C ASN A 6 2.19 8.62 6.88
N LYS A 7 3.02 8.09 7.78
CA LYS A 7 4.49 8.06 7.66
C LYS A 7 4.97 7.32 6.41
N PHE A 8 4.13 6.47 5.79
CA PHE A 8 4.42 5.82 4.51
C PHE A 8 4.51 6.82 3.35
N ILE A 9 3.63 7.82 3.32
CA ILE A 9 3.45 8.73 2.19
C ILE A 9 3.84 10.18 2.52
N SER A 10 4.52 10.39 3.66
CA SER A 10 4.93 11.71 4.14
C SER A 10 6.07 12.36 3.32
N HIS A 11 6.73 11.59 2.46
CA HIS A 11 7.76 12.10 1.55
C HIS A 11 7.19 12.29 0.14
N GLU A 12 7.54 13.38 -0.54
CA GLU A 12 6.98 13.74 -1.86
C GLU A 12 7.08 12.61 -2.89
N TYR A 13 8.25 11.97 -2.99
CA TYR A 13 8.44 10.78 -3.85
C TYR A 13 7.45 9.65 -3.54
N ARG A 14 7.23 9.34 -2.25
CA ARG A 14 6.34 8.25 -1.81
C ARG A 14 4.88 8.61 -2.02
N LEU A 15 4.51 9.87 -1.82
CA LEU A 15 3.19 10.38 -2.15
C LEU A 15 2.90 10.24 -3.65
N LYS A 16 3.89 10.55 -4.50
CA LYS A 16 3.75 10.41 -5.96
C LYS A 16 3.54 8.95 -6.37
N GLU A 17 4.36 8.02 -5.87
CA GLU A 17 4.18 6.59 -6.15
C GLU A 17 2.86 6.06 -5.56
N PHE A 18 2.41 6.59 -4.42
CA PHE A 18 1.14 6.20 -3.81
C PHE A 18 -0.06 6.65 -4.64
N ASN A 19 -0.02 7.89 -5.15
CA ASN A 19 -1.09 8.39 -6.03
C ASN A 19 -1.18 7.55 -7.31
N LYS A 20 -0.04 7.19 -7.92
CA LYS A 20 -0.02 6.27 -9.08
C LYS A 20 -0.60 4.91 -8.74
N MET A 21 -0.21 4.35 -7.59
CA MET A 21 -0.74 3.06 -7.11
C MET A 21 -2.28 3.13 -6.96
N VAL A 22 -2.81 4.19 -6.37
CA VAL A 22 -4.25 4.40 -6.20
C VAL A 22 -4.99 4.46 -7.54
N GLU A 23 -4.45 5.18 -8.53
CA GLU A 23 -5.03 5.25 -9.87
C GLU A 23 -5.09 3.87 -10.54
N LEU A 24 -4.00 3.11 -10.46
CA LEU A 24 -3.92 1.76 -11.01
C LEU A 24 -4.85 0.77 -10.30
N ILE A 25 -4.96 0.85 -8.96
CA ILE A 25 -5.90 0.06 -8.16
C ILE A 25 -7.34 0.36 -8.60
N SER A 26 -7.68 1.64 -8.77
CA SER A 26 -9.01 2.07 -9.22
C SER A 26 -9.35 1.49 -10.59
N GLU A 27 -8.44 1.59 -11.55
CA GLU A 27 -8.64 1.10 -12.91
C GLU A 27 -8.81 -0.44 -12.94
N LYS A 28 -7.89 -1.19 -12.29
CA LYS A 28 -7.91 -2.66 -12.35
C LYS A 28 -8.96 -3.28 -11.42
N GLY A 29 -9.17 -2.68 -10.26
CA GLY A 29 -10.19 -3.06 -9.29
C GLY A 29 -11.61 -2.73 -9.75
N ARG A 30 -11.75 -1.78 -10.70
CA ARG A 30 -13.04 -1.16 -11.09
C ARG A 30 -13.79 -0.58 -9.88
N ILE A 31 -13.06 0.18 -9.07
CA ILE A 31 -13.59 0.93 -7.92
C ILE A 31 -13.24 2.40 -8.09
N SER A 32 -13.93 3.32 -7.41
CA SER A 32 -13.60 4.74 -7.52
C SER A 32 -12.20 5.04 -6.97
N PRO A 33 -11.48 6.05 -7.52
CA PRO A 33 -10.18 6.47 -6.99
C PRO A 33 -10.25 6.87 -5.51
N GLU A 34 -11.37 7.44 -5.08
CA GLU A 34 -11.63 7.82 -3.69
C GLU A 34 -11.68 6.60 -2.76
N LEU A 35 -12.38 5.53 -3.17
CA LEU A 35 -12.44 4.29 -2.41
C LEU A 35 -11.07 3.60 -2.40
N ALA A 36 -10.41 3.50 -3.57
CA ALA A 36 -9.06 2.96 -3.67
C ALA A 36 -8.10 3.70 -2.72
N ARG A 37 -8.13 5.03 -2.70
CA ARG A 37 -7.32 5.86 -1.81
C ARG A 37 -7.66 5.58 -0.35
N LYS A 38 -8.93 5.69 0.02
CA LYS A 38 -9.40 5.56 1.40
C LYS A 38 -8.99 4.22 2.02
N TYR A 39 -9.27 3.12 1.34
CA TYR A 39 -8.98 1.78 1.89
C TYR A 39 -7.48 1.47 1.91
N THR A 40 -6.74 1.89 0.88
CA THR A 40 -5.28 1.68 0.84
C THR A 40 -4.58 2.54 1.90
N GLU A 41 -5.00 3.79 2.08
CA GLU A 41 -4.46 4.67 3.12
C GLU A 41 -4.79 4.17 4.53
N GLN A 42 -6.02 3.70 4.76
CA GLN A 42 -6.41 3.08 6.03
C GLN A 42 -5.58 1.83 6.34
N ALA A 43 -5.32 0.98 5.35
CA ALA A 43 -4.46 -0.19 5.51
C ALA A 43 -3.03 0.21 5.93
N LEU A 44 -2.44 1.21 5.27
CA LEU A 44 -1.11 1.72 5.62
C LEU A 44 -1.07 2.35 7.02
N ILE A 45 -2.09 3.12 7.39
CA ILE A 45 -2.21 3.69 8.75
C ILE A 45 -2.34 2.57 9.79
N ASN A 46 -3.15 1.54 9.51
CA ASN A 46 -3.32 0.40 10.40
C ASN A 46 -1.99 -0.35 10.60
N TYR A 47 -1.26 -0.58 9.51
CA TYR A 47 0.07 -1.19 9.57
C TYR A 47 1.05 -0.36 10.40
N ASN A 48 1.10 0.96 10.18
CA ASN A 48 1.99 1.88 10.90
C ASN A 48 1.66 2.02 12.39
N LYS A 49 0.44 1.69 12.82
CA LYS A 49 0.09 1.64 14.25
C LYS A 49 0.68 0.42 14.95
N GLN A 50 0.90 -0.66 14.21
CA GLN A 50 1.41 -1.93 14.74
C GLN A 50 2.91 -2.11 14.51
N ASN A 51 3.48 -1.40 13.53
CA ASN A 51 4.86 -1.56 13.09
C ASN A 51 5.51 -0.19 12.84
N ASP A 52 6.79 -0.03 13.18
CA ASP A 52 7.54 1.17 12.81
C ASP A 52 8.00 1.07 11.35
N VAL A 53 7.38 1.88 10.49
CA VAL A 53 7.60 1.87 9.05
C VAL A 53 8.96 2.46 8.68
N LEU A 54 9.55 3.28 9.56
CA LEU A 54 10.84 3.91 9.29
C LEU A 54 11.99 2.90 9.36
N THR A 55 11.85 1.84 10.16
CA THR A 55 12.86 0.77 10.25
C THR A 55 12.92 -0.07 8.97
N LEU A 56 11.90 0.00 8.10
CA LEU A 56 11.93 -0.66 6.80
C LEU A 56 12.99 -0.08 5.87
N PHE A 57 13.31 1.21 5.98
CA PHE A 57 14.31 1.84 5.12
C PHE A 57 15.74 1.45 5.49
N THR A 58 15.98 1.06 6.74
CA THR A 58 17.30 0.63 7.24
C THR A 58 17.42 -0.89 7.30
N ALA A 59 16.35 -1.63 7.02
CA ALA A 59 16.31 -3.08 7.06
C ALA A 59 17.04 -3.74 5.88
N SER A 60 17.58 -4.93 6.15
CA SER A 60 18.16 -5.79 5.10
C SER A 60 17.16 -6.09 3.98
N PRO A 61 17.60 -6.36 2.74
CA PRO A 61 16.70 -6.65 1.62
C PRO A 61 15.66 -7.75 1.92
N ASN A 62 16.07 -8.82 2.60
CA ASN A 62 15.18 -9.92 2.97
C ASN A 62 14.11 -9.50 3.98
N MET A 63 14.48 -8.67 4.97
CA MET A 63 13.53 -8.12 5.93
C MET A 63 12.54 -7.17 5.23
N ARG A 64 13.04 -6.32 4.31
CA ARG A 64 12.18 -5.43 3.50
C ARG A 64 11.15 -6.22 2.70
N LEU A 65 11.56 -7.29 2.01
CA LEU A 65 10.65 -8.15 1.25
C LEU A 65 9.56 -8.78 2.14
N ASN A 66 9.95 -9.30 3.31
CA ASN A 66 9.00 -9.89 4.24
C ASN A 66 7.96 -8.86 4.73
N GLU A 67 8.41 -7.64 5.00
CA GLU A 67 7.53 -6.56 5.45
C GLU A 67 6.64 -6.03 4.34
N ILE A 68 7.15 -5.91 3.11
CA ILE A 68 6.32 -5.59 1.93
C ILE A 68 5.18 -6.59 1.79
N LYS A 69 5.45 -7.89 1.93
CA LYS A 69 4.40 -8.93 1.90
C LYS A 69 3.35 -8.78 3.02
N LYS A 70 3.77 -8.36 4.21
CA LYS A 70 2.82 -8.09 5.31
C LYS A 70 1.95 -6.87 5.00
N ILE A 71 2.54 -5.79 4.49
CA ILE A 71 1.80 -4.59 4.06
C ILE A 71 0.82 -4.96 2.95
N GLU A 72 1.28 -5.73 1.97
CA GLU A 72 0.47 -6.24 0.86
C GLU A 72 -0.74 -7.03 1.38
N SER A 73 -0.53 -7.93 2.35
CA SER A 73 -1.61 -8.68 3.01
C SER A 73 -2.60 -7.75 3.72
N THR A 74 -2.11 -6.76 4.48
CA THR A 74 -3.00 -5.78 5.14
C THR A 74 -3.83 -5.01 4.12
N ILE A 75 -3.24 -4.56 3.00
CA ILE A 75 -3.99 -3.86 1.95
C ILE A 75 -5.02 -4.80 1.31
N ARG A 76 -4.66 -6.06 1.07
CA ARG A 76 -5.59 -7.07 0.53
C ARG A 76 -6.83 -7.21 1.40
N ASP A 77 -6.66 -7.30 2.72
CA ASP A 77 -7.77 -7.47 3.65
C ASP A 77 -8.73 -6.28 3.63
N PHE A 78 -8.20 -5.06 3.45
CA PHE A 78 -9.01 -3.85 3.32
C PHE A 78 -9.69 -3.72 1.95
N LEU A 79 -9.07 -4.20 0.87
CA LEU A 79 -9.63 -4.12 -0.49
C LEU A 79 -10.60 -5.25 -0.82
N ARG A 80 -10.45 -6.43 -0.19
CA ARG A 80 -11.33 -7.60 -0.38
C ARG A 80 -12.83 -7.30 -0.24
N PRO A 81 -13.32 -6.53 0.77
CA PRO A 81 -14.75 -6.24 0.90
C PRO A 81 -15.30 -5.32 -0.21
N ILE A 82 -14.44 -4.61 -0.95
CA ILE A 82 -14.87 -3.68 -2.02
C ILE A 82 -14.57 -4.20 -3.43
N ILE A 83 -13.57 -5.06 -3.60
CA ILE A 83 -13.24 -5.73 -4.86
C ILE A 83 -13.74 -7.18 -4.77
N PHE A 84 -15.02 -7.40 -5.11
CA PHE A 84 -15.67 -8.72 -5.02
C PHE A 84 -15.07 -9.78 -5.96
N SER A 85 -14.45 -9.36 -7.07
CA SER A 85 -13.87 -10.30 -8.03
C SER A 85 -12.46 -10.66 -7.61
N GLU A 86 -12.24 -11.91 -7.23
CA GLU A 86 -10.92 -12.45 -6.88
C GLU A 86 -9.87 -12.22 -7.97
N LYS A 87 -10.26 -12.41 -9.25
CA LYS A 87 -9.38 -12.12 -10.39
C LYS A 87 -8.96 -10.64 -10.46
N LYS A 88 -9.85 -9.71 -10.12
CA LYS A 88 -9.51 -8.28 -10.09
C LYS A 88 -8.65 -7.97 -8.87
N LEU A 89 -8.99 -8.51 -7.71
CA LEU A 89 -8.22 -8.36 -6.48
C LEU A 89 -6.78 -8.82 -6.70
N ASN A 90 -6.56 -10.01 -7.28
CA ASN A 90 -5.21 -10.52 -7.55
C ASN A 90 -4.41 -9.60 -8.49
N ARG A 91 -5.03 -9.03 -9.53
CA ARG A 91 -4.37 -8.05 -10.41
C ARG A 91 -4.01 -6.77 -9.67
N THR A 92 -4.90 -6.32 -8.79
CA THR A 92 -4.68 -5.16 -7.93
C THR A 92 -3.54 -5.42 -6.95
N MET A 93 -3.41 -6.63 -6.42
CA MET A 93 -2.31 -6.98 -5.51
C MET A 93 -0.94 -6.93 -6.18
N ASN A 94 -0.83 -7.42 -7.41
CA ASN A 94 0.43 -7.31 -8.18
C ASN A 94 0.85 -5.84 -8.39
N ILE A 95 -0.10 -4.91 -8.54
CA ILE A 95 0.20 -3.48 -8.63
C ILE A 95 0.73 -2.93 -7.31
N ILE A 96 0.10 -3.33 -6.20
CA ILE A 96 0.49 -2.91 -4.85
C ILE A 96 1.90 -3.38 -4.53
N GLU A 97 2.21 -4.65 -4.79
CA GLU A 97 3.55 -5.23 -4.58
C GLU A 97 4.62 -4.42 -5.33
N ASN A 98 4.48 -4.24 -6.64
CA ASN A 98 5.42 -3.46 -7.46
C ASN A 98 5.58 -2.01 -6.98
N SER A 99 4.48 -1.37 -6.54
CA SER A 99 4.51 0.01 -6.05
C SER A 99 5.27 0.11 -4.72
N LEU A 100 5.04 -0.84 -3.81
CA LEU A 100 5.74 -0.90 -2.52
C LEU A 100 7.24 -1.18 -2.73
N GLU A 101 7.60 -2.13 -3.58
CA GLU A 101 9.01 -2.39 -3.91
C GLU A 101 9.71 -1.13 -4.48
N THR A 102 9.01 -0.37 -5.33
CA THR A 102 9.51 0.88 -5.89
C THR A 102 9.69 1.95 -4.79
N MET A 103 8.74 2.07 -3.87
CA MET A 103 8.84 3.01 -2.74
C MET A 103 9.99 2.68 -1.79
N TYR A 104 10.30 1.39 -1.61
CA TYR A 104 11.33 0.89 -0.70
C TYR A 104 12.64 0.50 -1.39
N ARG A 105 12.78 0.85 -2.68
CA ARG A 105 13.87 0.53 -3.61
C ARG A 105 14.79 -0.60 -3.13
N LEU A 106 14.33 -1.80 -3.43
CA LEU A 106 15.17 -2.98 -3.60
C LEU A 106 15.78 -2.90 -5.01
N TYR A 107 16.83 -2.09 -5.19
CA TYR A 107 17.70 -2.11 -6.37
C TYR A 107 19.14 -2.25 -5.90
#